data_AF-A0A285CT18-F1
#
_entry.id   AF-A0A285CT18-F1
#
_cell.length_a   1.000
_cell.length_b   1.000
_cell.length_c   1.000
_cell.angle_alpha   90.00
_cell.angle_beta   90.00
_cell.angle_gamma   90.00
#
_symmetry.space_group_name_H-M   'P 1'
#
loop_
_entity.id
_entity.type
_entity.pdbx_description
1 polymer ?
#
loop_
_entity_poly.entity_id
_entity_poly.type
_entity_poly.pdbx_seq_one_letter_code
_entity_poly.pdbx_strand_id
1 'polypeptide(L)'
;MKVVTGPGQYVREANVLEKIGLYVKEFGQSALLIGGETALSVAKPKIIKSLETNELPLLEPIPFSGECSWSEINRLVEIVHKFKPDVLIGIGGGKALDTVKAVAYAVKLPLIAVPTIAATCAAATPISILYYDEGIFIEISRKAKAPNVVLVDMEIIQSAPYRFLVAGIGDTLAKWFESRASVQKVKPNARNQSAVRLANGIFQLLLEEGEAAIEAVKQGTENSSLEDVVDSIILISGSVSGYGGDDCRTAAAHAIYSGLTIFPEVHDTYHGEIVAYGILAQLCLEEKPIKEITDLISFYQKVKLPYQLLQMGIQTLSPEQWKQLGEVSVTIEDMANMPFVVTPSMVIKAIQQVEEIGKLVNVQ
;
A
#
# COMPACT_ATOMS: atom_id res chain seq x y z
N MET A 1 -19.80 10.53 14.90
CA MET A 1 -18.89 9.76 14.02
C MET A 1 -17.46 10.11 14.40
N LYS A 2 -16.60 9.12 14.64
CA LYS A 2 -15.15 9.33 14.84
C LYS A 2 -14.44 8.98 13.53
N VAL A 3 -13.66 9.90 12.98
CA VAL A 3 -12.90 9.73 11.73
C VAL A 3 -11.44 9.99 12.04
N VAL A 4 -10.56 9.15 11.51
CA VAL A 4 -9.11 9.36 11.54
C VAL A 4 -8.67 9.47 10.09
N THR A 5 -8.17 10.64 9.70
CA THR A 5 -7.88 10.96 8.30
C THR A 5 -6.44 10.67 7.90
N GLY A 6 -5.56 10.33 8.84
CA GLY A 6 -4.14 10.10 8.58
C GLY A 6 -3.33 10.12 9.87
N PRO A 7 -1.99 10.17 9.78
CA PRO A 7 -1.11 10.28 10.95
C PRO A 7 -1.23 11.65 11.62
N GLY A 8 -0.80 11.75 12.88
CA GLY A 8 -0.77 13.03 13.60
C GLY A 8 0.23 14.02 13.00
N GLN A 9 1.37 13.51 12.55
CA GLN A 9 2.42 14.26 11.86
C GLN A 9 3.03 13.40 10.75
N TYR A 10 3.41 14.04 9.65
CA TYR A 10 4.15 13.44 8.56
C TYR A 10 5.38 14.29 8.29
N VAL A 11 6.56 13.67 8.26
CA VAL A 11 7.84 14.35 8.00
C VAL A 11 8.59 13.55 6.94
N ARG A 12 8.86 14.21 5.82
CA ARG A 12 9.71 13.69 4.75
C ARG A 12 10.95 14.56 4.68
N GLU A 13 12.11 13.95 4.88
CA GLU A 13 13.40 14.62 4.79
C GLU A 13 14.48 13.56 4.52
N ALA A 14 15.52 13.91 3.76
CA ALA A 14 16.71 13.08 3.70
C ALA A 14 17.34 12.99 5.11
N ASN A 15 17.74 11.78 5.53
CA ASN A 15 18.36 11.55 6.84
C ASN A 15 17.49 11.90 8.05
N VAL A 16 16.16 11.93 7.90
CA VAL A 16 15.25 12.26 9.01
C VAL A 16 15.44 11.33 10.23
N LEU A 17 15.94 10.10 10.03
CA LEU A 17 16.20 9.17 11.13
C LEU A 17 17.34 9.61 12.07
N GLU A 18 18.21 10.53 11.65
CA GLU A 18 19.19 11.14 12.56
C GLU A 18 18.51 12.01 13.63
N LYS A 19 17.26 12.41 13.40
CA LYS A 19 16.44 13.23 14.32
C LYS A 19 15.39 12.41 15.08
N ILE A 20 15.28 11.10 14.86
CA ILE A 20 14.21 10.27 15.45
C ILE A 20 14.13 10.35 16.99
N GLY A 21 15.26 10.52 17.67
CA GLY A 21 15.29 10.68 19.13
C GLY A 21 14.54 11.92 19.64
N LEU A 22 14.45 12.98 18.83
CA LEU A 22 13.64 14.16 19.15
C LEU A 22 12.15 13.83 19.16
N TYR A 23 11.68 13.06 18.17
CA TYR A 23 10.29 12.63 18.09
C TYR A 23 9.94 11.63 19.20
N VAL A 24 10.87 10.74 19.58
CA VAL A 24 10.64 9.83 20.72
C VAL A 24 10.44 10.60 22.02
N LYS A 25 11.22 11.66 22.27
CA LYS A 25 11.10 12.52 23.47
C LYS A 25 9.73 13.17 23.64
N GLU A 26 8.99 13.39 22.56
CA GLU A 26 7.64 13.95 22.62
C GLU A 26 6.63 12.98 23.27
N PHE A 27 6.93 11.68 23.26
CA PHE A 27 6.02 10.63 23.70
C PHE A 27 6.53 9.83 24.91
N GLY A 28 7.82 9.87 25.22
CA GLY A 28 8.38 9.19 26.38
C GLY A 28 9.90 9.16 26.46
N GLN A 29 10.43 8.25 27.28
CA GLN A 29 11.88 8.12 27.54
C GLN A 29 12.45 6.79 27.04
N SER A 30 11.63 5.88 26.54
CA SER A 30 12.07 4.58 26.03
C SER A 30 11.32 4.19 24.75
N ALA A 31 12.05 3.60 23.82
CA ALA A 31 11.49 3.14 22.54
C ALA A 31 11.81 1.67 22.28
N LEU A 32 10.84 0.95 21.73
CA LEU A 32 11.04 -0.40 21.18
C LEU A 32 10.95 -0.35 19.66
N LEU A 33 12.03 -0.75 18.99
CA LEU A 33 12.09 -0.87 17.54
C LEU A 33 11.57 -2.25 17.13
N ILE A 34 10.64 -2.27 16.18
CA ILE A 34 10.08 -3.49 15.60
C ILE A 34 10.09 -3.35 14.08
N GLY A 35 10.64 -4.33 13.36
CA GLY A 35 10.70 -4.28 11.90
C GLY A 35 11.28 -5.52 11.25
N GLY A 36 11.18 -5.63 9.92
CA GLY A 36 11.81 -6.74 9.18
C GLY A 36 13.34 -6.64 9.25
N GLU A 37 14.05 -7.77 9.14
CA GLU A 37 15.52 -7.82 9.32
C GLU A 37 16.26 -6.85 8.39
N THR A 38 15.92 -6.83 7.10
CA THR A 38 16.52 -5.90 6.13
C THR A 38 16.20 -4.44 6.45
N ALA A 39 14.97 -4.15 6.86
CA ALA A 39 14.57 -2.79 7.20
C ALA A 39 15.29 -2.30 8.46
N LEU A 40 15.41 -3.17 9.47
CA LEU A 40 16.18 -2.90 10.67
C LEU A 40 17.66 -2.71 10.36
N SER A 41 18.28 -3.54 9.52
CA SER A 41 19.72 -3.42 9.22
C SER A 41 20.06 -2.09 8.56
N VAL A 42 19.18 -1.58 7.67
CA VAL A 42 19.36 -0.29 6.99
C VAL A 42 19.11 0.90 7.94
N ALA A 43 18.05 0.86 8.74
CA ALA A 43 17.63 2.02 9.55
C ALA A 43 18.32 2.10 10.92
N LYS A 44 18.65 0.96 11.53
CA LYS A 44 19.12 0.88 12.93
C LYS A 44 20.34 1.75 13.22
N PRO A 45 21.40 1.84 12.38
CA PRO A 45 22.57 2.66 12.71
C PRO A 45 22.22 4.14 12.96
N LYS A 46 21.39 4.74 12.09
CA LYS A 46 20.95 6.16 12.24
C LYS A 46 20.08 6.34 13.48
N ILE A 47 19.17 5.39 13.73
CA ILE A 47 18.26 5.43 14.88
C ILE A 47 19.01 5.31 16.20
N ILE A 48 19.93 4.35 16.33
CA ILE A 48 20.73 4.16 17.55
C ILE A 48 21.49 5.43 17.90
N LYS A 49 22.23 5.97 16.93
CA LYS A 49 23.00 7.19 17.11
C LYS A 49 22.12 8.37 17.55
N SER A 50 20.93 8.49 16.97
CA SER A 50 19.97 9.54 17.33
C SER A 50 19.42 9.37 18.75
N LEU A 51 19.10 8.15 19.16
CA LEU A 51 18.63 7.85 20.52
C LEU A 51 19.73 8.10 21.57
N GLU A 52 20.97 7.66 21.30
CA GLU A 52 22.12 7.90 22.17
C GLU A 52 22.41 9.39 22.35
N THR A 53 22.41 10.15 21.25
CA THR A 53 22.59 11.62 21.26
C THR A 53 21.51 12.31 22.09
N ASN A 54 20.34 11.69 22.19
CA ASN A 54 19.20 12.19 22.94
C ASN A 54 19.08 11.60 24.36
N GLU A 55 20.06 10.82 24.82
CA GLU A 55 20.06 10.19 26.14
C GLU A 55 18.86 9.25 26.37
N LEU A 56 18.39 8.60 25.29
CA LEU A 56 17.28 7.65 25.33
C LEU A 56 17.81 6.20 25.30
N PRO A 57 17.47 5.33 26.27
CA PRO A 57 17.82 3.93 26.21
C PRO A 57 17.19 3.24 24.99
N LEU A 58 18.02 2.54 24.22
CA LEU A 58 17.56 1.62 23.18
C LEU A 58 17.23 0.26 23.82
N LEU A 59 15.96 -0.14 23.74
CA LEU A 59 15.56 -1.50 24.04
C LEU A 59 15.95 -2.44 22.90
N GLU A 60 16.11 -3.73 23.21
CA GLU A 60 16.49 -4.74 22.21
C GLU A 60 15.53 -4.71 21.01
N PRO A 61 16.03 -4.42 19.79
CA PRO A 61 15.18 -4.39 18.61
C PRO A 61 14.61 -5.77 18.29
N ILE A 62 13.34 -5.82 17.92
CA ILE A 62 12.60 -7.06 17.72
C ILE A 62 12.33 -7.27 16.23
N PRO A 63 12.81 -8.39 15.64
CA PRO A 63 12.48 -8.69 14.27
C PRO A 63 10.99 -9.06 14.14
N PHE A 64 10.38 -8.55 13.07
CA PHE A 64 9.06 -8.95 12.58
C PHE A 64 9.16 -10.27 11.80
N SER A 65 8.24 -11.19 12.07
CA SER A 65 8.27 -12.56 11.55
C SER A 65 7.30 -12.81 10.38
N GLY A 66 7.37 -11.98 9.35
CA GLY A 66 6.85 -12.29 8.01
C GLY A 66 5.43 -11.79 7.71
N GLU A 67 4.42 -12.29 8.41
CA GLU A 67 3.01 -11.99 8.12
C GLU A 67 2.36 -11.08 9.17
N CYS A 68 1.47 -10.19 8.69
CA CYS A 68 0.61 -9.42 9.59
C CYS A 68 -0.54 -10.31 10.08
N SER A 69 -0.21 -11.19 11.02
CA SER A 69 -1.13 -12.20 11.53
C SER A 69 -1.41 -12.00 13.02
N TRP A 70 -2.50 -12.60 13.50
CA TRP A 70 -2.83 -12.56 14.94
C TRP A 70 -1.76 -13.22 15.80
N SER A 71 -1.10 -14.27 15.31
CA SER A 71 -0.05 -14.97 16.05
C SER A 71 1.13 -14.02 16.31
N GLU A 72 1.57 -13.30 15.28
CA GLU A 72 2.68 -12.35 15.35
C GLU A 72 2.32 -11.11 16.17
N ILE A 73 1.11 -10.57 15.98
CA ILE A 73 0.61 -9.45 16.78
C ILE A 73 0.62 -9.83 18.27
N ASN A 74 0.11 -11.01 18.64
CA ASN A 74 0.07 -11.46 20.02
C ASN A 74 1.48 -11.67 20.61
N ARG A 75 2.40 -12.27 19.84
CA ARG A 75 3.80 -12.42 20.24
C ARG A 75 4.45 -11.06 20.54
N LEU A 76 4.25 -10.08 19.66
CA LEU A 76 4.80 -8.74 19.84
C LEU A 76 4.13 -8.00 21.01
N VAL A 77 2.83 -8.19 21.27
CA VAL A 77 2.15 -7.65 22.45
C VAL A 77 2.77 -8.18 23.75
N GLU A 78 3.05 -9.49 23.84
CA GLU A 78 3.73 -10.08 25.00
C GLU A 78 5.12 -9.48 25.24
N ILE A 79 5.88 -9.29 24.15
CA ILE A 79 7.19 -8.65 24.18
C ILE A 79 7.08 -7.20 24.67
N VAL A 80 6.11 -6.44 24.17
CA VAL A 80 5.87 -5.05 24.61
C VAL A 80 5.51 -5.01 26.09
N HIS A 81 4.68 -5.94 26.59
CA HIS A 81 4.37 -6.02 28.03
C HIS A 81 5.58 -6.37 28.90
N LYS A 82 6.54 -7.13 28.37
CA LYS A 82 7.80 -7.47 29.06
C LYS A 82 8.74 -6.27 29.12
N PHE A 83 8.98 -5.60 27.99
CA PHE A 83 9.94 -4.48 27.91
C PHE A 83 9.37 -3.15 28.41
N LYS A 84 8.05 -2.97 28.36
CA LYS A 84 7.32 -1.75 28.76
C LYS A 84 7.90 -0.45 28.17
N PRO A 85 8.07 -0.36 26.84
CA PRO A 85 8.46 0.89 26.20
C PRO A 85 7.39 1.96 26.38
N ASP A 86 7.79 3.22 26.32
CA ASP A 86 6.85 4.34 26.23
C ASP A 86 6.35 4.52 24.79
N VAL A 87 7.18 4.17 23.79
CA VAL A 87 6.91 4.41 22.36
C VAL A 87 7.28 3.18 21.53
N LEU A 88 6.47 2.87 20.52
CA LEU A 88 6.82 1.89 19.50
C LEU A 88 7.35 2.59 18.25
N ILE A 89 8.42 2.03 17.67
CA ILE A 89 8.95 2.44 16.36
C ILE A 89 8.78 1.27 15.40
N GLY A 90 7.84 1.38 14.48
CA GLY A 90 7.61 0.39 13.43
C GLY A 90 8.42 0.72 12.18
N ILE A 91 9.22 -0.22 11.67
CA ILE A 91 10.15 0.02 10.56
C ILE A 91 9.95 -1.06 9.48
N GLY A 92 9.75 -0.64 8.23
CA GLY A 92 9.74 -1.56 7.09
C GLY A 92 8.70 -1.26 6.03
N GLY A 93 8.26 -2.32 5.33
CA GLY A 93 7.16 -2.27 4.38
C GLY A 93 5.78 -2.47 5.02
N GLY A 94 4.76 -2.60 4.19
CA GLY A 94 3.35 -2.63 4.62
C GLY A 94 3.03 -3.64 5.72
N LYS A 95 3.44 -4.92 5.55
CA LYS A 95 3.16 -5.98 6.55
C LYS A 95 3.75 -5.68 7.93
N ALA A 96 5.00 -5.21 7.98
CA ALA A 96 5.63 -4.85 9.26
C ALA A 96 4.92 -3.66 9.91
N LEU A 97 4.60 -2.62 9.14
CA LEU A 97 3.93 -1.43 9.64
C LEU A 97 2.49 -1.71 10.11
N ASP A 98 1.73 -2.49 9.35
CA ASP A 98 0.38 -2.95 9.74
C ASP A 98 0.40 -3.76 11.04
N THR A 99 1.40 -4.61 11.20
CA THR A 99 1.58 -5.40 12.43
C THR A 99 1.83 -4.49 13.62
N VAL A 100 2.79 -3.57 13.52
CA VAL A 100 3.13 -2.67 14.63
C VAL A 100 2.00 -1.70 14.95
N LYS A 101 1.22 -1.25 13.94
CA LYS A 101 -0.02 -0.48 14.17
C LYS A 101 -1.05 -1.27 14.97
N ALA A 102 -1.23 -2.56 14.69
CA ALA A 102 -2.15 -3.41 15.44
C ALA A 102 -1.66 -3.66 16.88
N VAL A 103 -0.36 -3.88 17.07
CA VAL A 103 0.27 -3.98 18.40
C VAL A 103 0.07 -2.67 19.18
N ALA A 104 0.39 -1.52 18.58
CA ALA A 104 0.25 -0.21 19.21
C ALA A 104 -1.20 0.11 19.59
N TYR A 105 -2.17 -0.35 18.79
CA TYR A 105 -3.59 -0.27 19.12
C TYR A 105 -3.92 -1.11 20.36
N ALA A 106 -3.47 -2.36 20.41
CA ALA A 106 -3.75 -3.29 21.50
C ALA A 106 -3.16 -2.82 22.84
N VAL A 107 -1.90 -2.36 22.82
CA VAL A 107 -1.19 -1.90 24.03
C VAL A 107 -1.40 -0.41 24.34
N LYS A 108 -2.11 0.31 23.46
CA LYS A 108 -2.43 1.75 23.57
C LYS A 108 -1.21 2.69 23.64
N LEU A 109 -0.06 2.27 23.12
CA LEU A 109 1.16 3.08 23.11
C LEU A 109 1.24 4.01 21.89
N PRO A 110 1.89 5.19 22.00
CA PRO A 110 2.32 5.99 20.86
C PRO A 110 3.12 5.19 19.81
N LEU A 111 2.99 5.59 18.54
CA LEU A 111 3.62 4.91 17.42
C LEU A 111 4.30 5.91 16.48
N ILE A 112 5.59 5.69 16.21
CA ILE A 112 6.34 6.29 15.11
C ILE A 112 6.48 5.24 14.00
N ALA A 113 6.01 5.54 12.80
CA ALA A 113 6.12 4.67 11.64
C ALA A 113 7.24 5.15 10.70
N VAL A 114 8.11 4.24 10.29
CA VAL A 114 9.25 4.48 9.39
C VAL A 114 9.11 3.55 8.18
N PRO A 115 8.44 3.99 7.10
CA PRO A 115 8.45 3.25 5.85
C PRO A 115 9.86 3.23 5.26
N THR A 116 10.36 2.04 4.93
CA THR A 116 11.65 1.89 4.22
C THR A 116 11.47 1.69 2.71
N ILE A 117 10.23 1.61 2.26
CA ILE A 117 9.83 1.52 0.86
C ILE A 117 8.53 2.31 0.65
N ALA A 118 8.40 2.97 -0.50
CA ALA A 118 7.17 3.63 -0.93
C ALA A 118 6.33 2.70 -1.81
N ALA A 119 5.86 1.58 -1.23
CA ALA A 119 5.15 0.52 -1.98
C ALA A 119 3.64 0.46 -1.71
N THR A 120 3.17 1.07 -0.62
CA THR A 120 1.75 1.15 -0.24
C THR A 120 1.54 2.37 0.66
N CYS A 121 0.29 2.72 0.92
CA CYS A 121 -0.08 3.75 1.89
C CYS A 121 -0.10 3.28 3.36
N ALA A 122 0.31 2.03 3.66
CA ALA A 122 0.16 1.41 4.97
C ALA A 122 0.75 2.24 6.13
N ALA A 123 1.86 2.96 5.92
CA ALA A 123 2.45 3.80 6.96
C ALA A 123 1.53 4.91 7.47
N ALA A 124 0.56 5.37 6.68
CA ALA A 124 -0.30 6.51 7.03
C ALA A 124 -1.74 6.13 7.38
N THR A 125 -2.17 4.89 7.12
CA THR A 125 -3.58 4.49 7.27
C THR A 125 -3.94 4.08 8.71
N PRO A 126 -5.20 4.31 9.14
CA PRO A 126 -5.73 3.87 10.43
C PRO A 126 -6.28 2.42 10.42
N ILE A 127 -5.80 1.58 9.50
CA ILE A 127 -6.22 0.18 9.31
C ILE A 127 -5.00 -0.72 9.21
N SER A 128 -5.16 -2.02 9.40
CA SER A 128 -4.14 -3.04 9.11
C SER A 128 -4.73 -4.14 8.25
N ILE A 129 -4.00 -4.63 7.26
CA ILE A 129 -4.42 -5.78 6.46
C ILE A 129 -3.96 -7.06 7.15
N LEU A 130 -4.91 -7.90 7.57
CA LEU A 130 -4.62 -9.12 8.31
C LEU A 130 -4.60 -10.35 7.41
N TYR A 131 -3.66 -11.24 7.71
CA TYR A 131 -3.44 -12.50 7.01
C TYR A 131 -3.41 -13.67 8.01
N TYR A 132 -3.69 -14.87 7.51
CA TYR A 132 -3.24 -16.10 8.15
C TYR A 132 -1.72 -16.20 8.07
N ASP A 133 -1.13 -17.07 8.88
CA ASP A 133 0.33 -17.26 8.91
C ASP A 133 0.88 -17.77 7.57
N GLU A 134 0.03 -18.40 6.76
CA GLU A 134 0.31 -18.85 5.40
C GLU A 134 0.21 -17.71 4.35
N GLY A 135 -0.07 -16.47 4.76
CA GLY A 135 -0.18 -15.31 3.88
C GLY A 135 -1.53 -15.15 3.17
N ILE A 136 -2.56 -15.87 3.60
CA ILE A 136 -3.92 -15.80 3.06
C ILE A 136 -4.67 -14.63 3.72
N PHE A 137 -5.27 -13.73 2.93
CA PHE A 137 -6.03 -12.57 3.44
C PHE A 137 -7.18 -12.99 4.37
N ILE A 138 -7.39 -12.23 5.45
CA ILE A 138 -8.49 -12.39 6.42
C ILE A 138 -9.44 -11.19 6.39
N GLU A 139 -8.93 -10.01 6.74
CA GLU A 139 -9.76 -8.82 6.92
C GLU A 139 -8.97 -7.52 6.80
N ILE A 140 -9.69 -6.43 6.52
CA ILE A 140 -9.23 -5.06 6.71
C ILE A 140 -9.57 -4.64 8.15
N SER A 141 -8.62 -4.75 9.06
CA SER A 141 -8.86 -4.53 10.49
C SER A 141 -8.80 -3.04 10.86
N ARG A 142 -9.80 -2.58 11.61
CA ARG A 142 -9.81 -1.24 12.26
C ARG A 142 -9.19 -1.24 13.65
N LYS A 143 -8.70 -2.39 14.12
CA LYS A 143 -7.95 -2.53 15.36
C LYS A 143 -6.48 -2.15 15.14
N ALA A 144 -6.28 -0.97 14.56
CA ALA A 144 -4.99 -0.45 14.16
C ALA A 144 -4.87 1.00 14.62
N LYS A 145 -3.67 1.38 15.06
CA LYS A 145 -3.38 2.75 15.48
C LYS A 145 -2.91 3.54 14.27
N ALA A 146 -3.54 4.67 13.98
CA ALA A 146 -2.94 5.67 13.11
C ALA A 146 -1.65 6.19 13.78
N PRO A 147 -0.50 6.15 13.09
CA PRO A 147 0.75 6.59 13.70
C PRO A 147 0.67 8.03 14.21
N ASN A 148 1.32 8.26 15.35
CA ASN A 148 1.49 9.62 15.87
C ASN A 148 2.38 10.43 14.92
N VAL A 149 3.46 9.80 14.43
CA VAL A 149 4.40 10.38 13.48
C VAL A 149 4.72 9.36 12.39
N VAL A 150 4.75 9.79 11.14
CA VAL A 150 5.34 9.05 10.02
C VAL A 150 6.62 9.78 9.61
N LEU A 151 7.75 9.09 9.67
CA LEU A 151 9.06 9.62 9.27
C LEU A 151 9.52 8.92 7.99
N VAL A 152 9.55 9.66 6.89
CA VAL A 152 9.96 9.17 5.57
C VAL A 152 11.38 9.65 5.29
N ASP A 153 12.35 8.75 5.43
CA ASP A 153 13.75 9.04 5.13
C ASP A 153 14.03 8.86 3.65
N MET A 154 14.22 9.97 2.94
CA MET A 154 14.37 9.94 1.47
C MET A 154 15.62 9.20 1.00
N GLU A 155 16.69 9.15 1.81
CA GLU A 155 17.90 8.40 1.46
C GLU A 155 17.61 6.88 1.47
N ILE A 156 16.77 6.41 2.40
CA ILE A 156 16.35 5.01 2.47
C ILE A 156 15.41 4.69 1.31
N ILE A 157 14.43 5.54 1.03
CA ILE A 157 13.47 5.33 -0.06
C ILE A 157 14.17 5.30 -1.42
N GLN A 158 15.08 6.23 -1.66
CA GLN A 158 15.90 6.29 -2.88
C GLN A 158 16.82 5.07 -3.05
N SER A 159 17.35 4.55 -1.94
CA SER A 159 18.25 3.39 -1.98
C SER A 159 17.50 2.05 -2.14
N ALA A 160 16.17 2.05 -1.98
CA ALA A 160 15.37 0.84 -2.13
C ALA A 160 15.26 0.44 -3.62
N PRO A 161 15.07 -0.87 -3.92
CA PRO A 161 14.79 -1.30 -5.29
C PRO A 161 13.60 -0.55 -5.91
N TYR A 162 13.80 0.08 -7.07
CA TYR A 162 12.78 0.90 -7.74
C TYR A 162 11.45 0.17 -7.97
N ARG A 163 11.46 -1.17 -8.08
CA ARG A 163 10.26 -1.99 -8.22
C ARG A 163 9.27 -1.80 -7.06
N PHE A 164 9.73 -1.43 -5.86
CA PHE A 164 8.83 -1.05 -4.77
C PHE A 164 8.09 0.25 -5.04
N LEU A 165 8.75 1.25 -5.63
CA LEU A 165 8.09 2.49 -6.05
C LEU A 165 7.08 2.22 -7.18
N VAL A 166 7.43 1.35 -8.14
CA VAL A 166 6.52 0.88 -9.20
C VAL A 166 5.25 0.27 -8.59
N ALA A 167 5.40 -0.64 -7.63
CA ALA A 167 4.27 -1.20 -6.91
C ALA A 167 3.44 -0.12 -6.19
N GLY A 168 4.09 0.84 -5.53
CA GLY A 168 3.40 1.95 -4.86
C GLY A 168 2.59 2.83 -5.81
N ILE A 169 3.12 3.12 -6.99
CA ILE A 169 2.40 3.81 -8.06
C ILE A 169 1.15 2.99 -8.43
N GLY A 170 1.31 1.70 -8.71
CA GLY A 170 0.21 0.81 -9.08
C GLY A 170 -0.95 0.77 -8.08
N ASP A 171 -0.64 0.60 -6.79
CA ASP A 171 -1.64 0.65 -5.70
C ASP A 171 -2.31 2.03 -5.59
N THR A 172 -1.53 3.09 -5.75
CA THR A 172 -2.05 4.47 -5.60
C THR A 172 -3.00 4.86 -6.73
N LEU A 173 -2.78 4.37 -7.96
CA LEU A 173 -3.71 4.59 -9.07
C LEU A 173 -5.12 4.06 -8.73
N ALA A 174 -5.22 2.94 -8.02
CA ALA A 174 -6.50 2.31 -7.66
C ALA A 174 -7.38 3.25 -6.82
N LYS A 175 -6.77 4.16 -6.04
CA LYS A 175 -7.51 5.17 -5.27
C LYS A 175 -8.46 5.97 -6.16
N TRP A 176 -8.07 6.34 -7.38
CA TRP A 176 -8.95 7.05 -8.30
C TRP A 176 -10.02 6.14 -8.88
N PHE A 177 -9.61 5.04 -9.50
CA PHE A 177 -10.50 4.15 -10.25
C PHE A 177 -11.52 3.44 -9.36
N GLU A 178 -11.15 3.03 -8.16
CA GLU A 178 -12.07 2.35 -7.25
C GLU A 178 -12.95 3.34 -6.50
N SER A 179 -12.41 4.48 -6.04
CA SER A 179 -13.23 5.50 -5.37
C SER A 179 -14.29 6.08 -6.29
N ARG A 180 -13.97 6.34 -7.57
CA ARG A 180 -14.96 6.85 -8.54
C ARG A 180 -16.08 5.83 -8.85
N ALA A 181 -15.81 4.54 -8.69
CA ALA A 181 -16.79 3.47 -8.87
C ALA A 181 -17.63 3.29 -7.61
N SER A 182 -17.00 3.09 -6.45
CA SER A 182 -17.68 2.79 -5.18
C SER A 182 -18.52 3.94 -4.66
N VAL A 183 -18.08 5.20 -4.87
CA VAL A 183 -18.83 6.38 -4.42
C VAL A 183 -20.20 6.54 -5.09
N GLN A 184 -20.44 5.89 -6.24
CA GLN A 184 -21.72 5.99 -6.95
C GLN A 184 -22.87 5.33 -6.17
N LYS A 185 -22.58 4.42 -5.24
CA LYS A 185 -23.58 3.72 -4.42
C LYS A 185 -24.01 4.50 -3.18
N VAL A 186 -23.36 5.62 -2.90
CA VAL A 186 -23.56 6.39 -1.67
C VAL A 186 -24.00 7.82 -1.97
N LYS A 187 -24.67 8.44 -0.99
CA LYS A 187 -25.06 9.84 -1.10
C LYS A 187 -23.80 10.72 -1.02
N PRO A 188 -23.60 11.68 -1.95
CA PRO A 188 -22.49 12.62 -1.86
C PRO A 188 -22.50 13.41 -0.56
N ASN A 189 -21.32 13.54 0.05
CA ASN A 189 -21.08 14.34 1.25
C ASN A 189 -19.69 15.00 1.18
N ALA A 190 -19.41 15.90 2.12
CA ALA A 190 -18.15 16.65 2.11
C ALA A 190 -16.91 15.74 2.15
N ARG A 191 -16.96 14.61 2.89
CA ARG A 191 -15.80 13.73 3.02
C ARG A 191 -15.56 12.90 1.77
N ASN A 192 -16.58 12.19 1.29
CA ASN A 192 -16.41 11.31 0.12
C ASN A 192 -16.07 12.10 -1.15
N GLN A 193 -16.62 13.30 -1.31
CA GLN A 193 -16.23 14.15 -2.43
C GLN A 193 -14.80 14.71 -2.29
N SER A 194 -14.34 15.02 -1.08
CA SER A 194 -12.93 15.39 -0.86
C SER A 194 -11.99 14.21 -1.16
N ALA A 195 -12.35 13.00 -0.73
CA ALA A 195 -11.57 11.79 -1.01
C ALA A 195 -11.44 11.55 -2.52
N VAL A 196 -12.53 11.65 -3.28
CA VAL A 196 -12.52 11.49 -4.75
C VAL A 196 -11.68 12.58 -5.43
N ARG A 197 -11.75 13.83 -4.96
CA ARG A 197 -10.92 14.92 -5.51
C ARG A 197 -9.43 14.71 -5.24
N LEU A 198 -9.08 14.29 -4.02
CA LEU A 198 -7.70 13.95 -3.65
C LEU A 198 -7.20 12.78 -4.49
N ALA A 199 -8.02 11.73 -4.65
CA ALA A 199 -7.69 10.56 -5.46
C ALA A 199 -7.44 10.93 -6.93
N ASN A 200 -8.27 11.80 -7.52
CA ASN A 200 -8.03 12.31 -8.86
C ASN A 200 -6.75 13.15 -8.94
N GLY A 201 -6.49 14.00 -7.94
CA GLY A 201 -5.30 14.85 -7.90
C GLY A 201 -4.01 14.03 -7.92
N ILE A 202 -3.91 13.03 -7.05
CA ILE A 202 -2.74 12.14 -7.04
C ILE A 202 -2.66 11.25 -8.29
N PHE A 203 -3.80 10.84 -8.87
CA PHE A 203 -3.78 10.14 -10.15
C PHE A 203 -3.16 10.98 -11.26
N GLN A 204 -3.54 12.26 -11.40
CA GLN A 204 -2.92 13.15 -12.41
C GLN A 204 -1.43 13.37 -12.13
N LEU A 205 -1.06 13.62 -10.88
CA LEU A 205 0.34 13.79 -10.48
C LEU A 205 1.17 12.55 -10.83
N LEU A 206 0.66 11.35 -10.58
CA LEU A 206 1.37 10.11 -10.95
C LEU A 206 1.57 9.97 -12.46
N LEU A 207 0.60 10.39 -13.27
CA LEU A 207 0.72 10.38 -14.74
C LEU A 207 1.81 11.35 -15.22
N GLU A 208 1.97 12.47 -14.54
CA GLU A 208 2.94 13.52 -14.88
C GLU A 208 4.36 13.20 -14.37
N GLU A 209 4.48 12.79 -13.10
CA GLU A 209 5.75 12.70 -12.37
C GLU A 209 6.28 11.27 -12.22
N GLY A 210 5.44 10.24 -12.45
CA GLY A 210 5.78 8.85 -12.13
C GLY A 210 7.01 8.29 -12.85
N GLU A 211 7.19 8.63 -14.13
CA GLU A 211 8.36 8.21 -14.91
C GLU A 211 9.65 8.85 -14.38
N ALA A 212 9.61 10.17 -14.11
CA ALA A 212 10.75 10.91 -13.58
C ALA A 212 11.14 10.44 -12.17
N ALA A 213 10.16 10.10 -11.33
CA ALA A 213 10.40 9.53 -10.00
C ALA A 213 11.10 8.17 -10.05
N ILE A 214 10.69 7.28 -10.98
CA ILE A 214 11.34 5.97 -11.16
C ILE A 214 12.77 6.13 -11.65
N GLU A 215 13.01 7.03 -12.60
CA GLU A 215 14.36 7.28 -13.10
C GLU A 215 15.26 7.88 -12.01
N ALA A 216 14.73 8.72 -11.13
CA ALA A 216 15.46 9.23 -9.96
C ALA A 216 15.95 8.10 -9.05
N VAL A 217 15.07 7.14 -8.70
CA VAL A 217 15.47 5.97 -7.88
C VAL A 217 16.50 5.09 -8.60
N LYS A 218 16.33 4.84 -9.90
CA LYS A 218 17.32 4.05 -10.68
C LYS A 218 18.70 4.70 -10.73
N GLN A 219 18.75 6.03 -10.74
CA GLN A 219 19.98 6.81 -10.77
C GLN A 219 20.56 7.08 -9.38
N GLY A 220 19.83 6.74 -8.31
CA GLY A 220 20.20 7.09 -6.94
C GLY A 220 20.21 8.61 -6.71
N THR A 221 19.32 9.35 -7.38
CA THR A 221 19.18 10.81 -7.26
C THR A 221 17.84 11.19 -6.65
N GLU A 222 17.81 12.33 -5.93
CA GLU A 222 16.59 12.86 -5.33
C GLU A 222 16.17 14.07 -6.16
N ASN A 223 14.89 14.14 -6.48
CA ASN A 223 14.29 15.25 -7.19
C ASN A 223 12.84 15.46 -6.70
N SER A 224 12.25 16.59 -7.07
CA SER A 224 10.87 16.92 -6.68
C SER A 224 9.86 15.87 -7.15
N SER A 225 10.06 15.24 -8.31
CA SER A 225 9.18 14.18 -8.81
C SER A 225 9.14 12.98 -7.86
N LEU A 226 10.30 12.52 -7.39
CA LEU A 226 10.39 11.42 -6.42
C LEU A 226 9.73 11.81 -5.09
N GLU A 227 9.99 13.01 -4.61
CA GLU A 227 9.38 13.55 -3.40
C GLU A 227 7.85 13.56 -3.47
N ASP A 228 7.29 14.11 -4.55
CA ASP A 228 5.85 14.25 -4.77
C ASP A 228 5.16 12.89 -4.95
N VAL A 229 5.81 11.95 -5.65
CA VAL A 229 5.30 10.58 -5.81
C VAL A 229 5.32 9.84 -4.47
N VAL A 230 6.36 9.99 -3.66
CA VAL A 230 6.42 9.38 -2.31
C VAL A 230 5.34 9.93 -1.40
N ASP A 231 5.12 11.24 -1.38
CA ASP A 231 4.04 11.87 -0.61
C ASP A 231 2.66 11.41 -1.10
N SER A 232 2.50 11.25 -2.40
CA SER A 232 1.27 10.73 -3.01
C SER A 232 0.97 9.30 -2.57
N ILE A 233 1.98 8.42 -2.61
CA ILE A 233 1.85 6.99 -2.24
C ILE A 233 1.59 6.83 -0.76
N ILE A 234 2.30 7.56 0.10
CA ILE A 234 2.24 7.33 1.54
C ILE A 234 1.13 8.18 2.17
N LEU A 235 1.30 9.50 2.17
CA LEU A 235 0.45 10.42 2.93
C LEU A 235 -0.93 10.62 2.29
N ILE A 236 -0.95 10.99 1.00
CA ILE A 236 -2.18 11.46 0.37
C ILE A 236 -3.09 10.26 0.05
N SER A 237 -2.55 9.15 -0.46
CA SER A 237 -3.29 7.89 -0.64
C SER A 237 -3.86 7.35 0.68
N GLY A 238 -3.10 7.45 1.79
CA GLY A 238 -3.59 7.13 3.12
C GLY A 238 -4.76 8.05 3.53
N SER A 239 -4.64 9.34 3.21
CA SER A 239 -5.67 10.35 3.49
C SER A 239 -6.95 10.16 2.67
N VAL A 240 -6.84 9.73 1.41
CA VAL A 240 -8.01 9.32 0.59
C VAL A 240 -8.80 8.25 1.34
N SER A 241 -8.11 7.24 1.87
CA SER A 241 -8.74 6.16 2.63
C SER A 241 -9.37 6.68 3.94
N GLY A 242 -8.72 7.63 4.61
CA GLY A 242 -9.21 8.25 5.84
C GLY A 242 -10.46 9.14 5.65
N TYR A 243 -10.48 9.97 4.60
CA TYR A 243 -11.65 10.78 4.26
C TYR A 243 -12.79 9.92 3.69
N GLY A 244 -12.45 9.05 2.74
CA GLY A 244 -13.40 8.19 2.04
C GLY A 244 -14.08 7.20 2.96
N GLY A 245 -13.32 6.57 3.87
CA GLY A 245 -13.83 5.54 4.75
C GLY A 245 -14.62 4.48 3.97
N ASP A 246 -15.82 4.15 4.48
CA ASP A 246 -16.70 3.15 3.89
C ASP A 246 -17.34 3.58 2.57
N ASP A 247 -17.32 4.88 2.24
CA ASP A 247 -17.94 5.44 1.03
C ASP A 247 -17.03 5.33 -0.21
N CYS A 248 -15.71 5.26 -0.02
CA CYS A 248 -14.71 5.18 -1.09
C CYS A 248 -13.79 3.98 -0.84
N ARG A 249 -14.37 2.79 -0.95
CA ARG A 249 -13.64 1.52 -0.79
C ARG A 249 -13.06 1.04 -2.11
N THR A 250 -12.14 0.10 -1.96
CA THR A 250 -11.70 -0.87 -2.96
C THR A 250 -12.90 -1.51 -3.68
N ALA A 251 -12.74 -1.85 -4.95
CA ALA A 251 -13.78 -2.29 -5.86
C ALA A 251 -13.27 -3.48 -6.71
N ALA A 252 -13.58 -3.51 -8.01
CA ALA A 252 -13.22 -4.65 -8.85
C ALA A 252 -11.71 -4.87 -9.00
N ALA A 253 -10.88 -3.82 -8.98
CA ALA A 253 -9.43 -3.98 -9.12
C ALA A 253 -8.84 -4.84 -7.99
N HIS A 254 -9.16 -4.53 -6.73
CA HIS A 254 -8.73 -5.33 -5.57
C HIS A 254 -9.43 -6.70 -5.46
N ALA A 255 -10.67 -6.80 -5.94
CA ALA A 255 -11.36 -8.09 -6.02
C ALA A 255 -10.68 -9.04 -7.02
N ILE A 256 -10.28 -8.53 -8.19
CA ILE A 256 -9.54 -9.28 -9.22
C ILE A 256 -8.12 -9.58 -8.76
N TYR A 257 -7.46 -8.65 -8.07
CA TYR A 257 -6.20 -8.89 -7.37
C TYR A 257 -6.28 -10.15 -6.51
N SER A 258 -7.28 -10.24 -5.64
CA SER A 258 -7.48 -11.39 -4.74
C SER A 258 -7.84 -12.66 -5.50
N GLY A 259 -8.54 -12.55 -6.65
CA GLY A 259 -8.77 -13.68 -7.55
C GLY A 259 -7.50 -14.19 -8.22
N LEU A 260 -6.53 -13.32 -8.52
CA LEU A 260 -5.26 -13.69 -9.15
C LEU A 260 -4.26 -14.30 -8.16
N THR A 261 -4.30 -13.92 -6.89
CA THR A 261 -3.36 -14.43 -5.87
C THR A 261 -3.60 -15.90 -5.50
N ILE A 262 -4.66 -16.55 -6.01
CA ILE A 262 -4.84 -18.00 -5.88
C ILE A 262 -3.83 -18.79 -6.73
N PHE A 263 -3.23 -18.14 -7.74
CA PHE A 263 -2.24 -18.75 -8.63
C PHE A 263 -0.84 -18.56 -8.06
N PRO A 264 -0.08 -19.65 -7.79
CA PRO A 264 1.27 -19.56 -7.25
C PRO A 264 2.23 -18.72 -8.11
N GLU A 265 2.02 -18.69 -9.42
CA GLU A 265 2.81 -17.91 -10.38
C GLU A 265 2.83 -16.41 -10.07
N VAL A 266 1.77 -15.91 -9.43
CA VAL A 266 1.59 -14.49 -9.10
C VAL A 266 2.29 -14.11 -7.79
N HIS A 267 2.73 -15.07 -6.98
CA HIS A 267 3.26 -14.80 -5.63
C HIS A 267 4.59 -14.03 -5.62
N ASP A 268 5.33 -14.00 -6.75
CA ASP A 268 6.53 -13.17 -6.94
C ASP A 268 6.21 -11.74 -7.45
N THR A 269 4.94 -11.42 -7.65
CA THR A 269 4.43 -10.12 -8.09
C THR A 269 3.99 -9.29 -6.90
N TYR A 270 4.39 -8.02 -6.84
CA TYR A 270 4.03 -7.15 -5.72
C TYR A 270 2.55 -6.73 -5.79
N HIS A 271 1.98 -6.47 -4.62
CA HIS A 271 0.57 -6.09 -4.45
C HIS A 271 0.09 -5.05 -5.47
N GLY A 272 0.75 -3.89 -5.53
CA GLY A 272 0.33 -2.81 -6.42
C GLY A 272 0.54 -3.09 -7.92
N GLU A 273 1.42 -4.02 -8.28
CA GLU A 273 1.57 -4.46 -9.68
C GLU A 273 0.34 -5.26 -10.11
N ILE A 274 -0.13 -6.18 -9.25
CA ILE A 274 -1.33 -6.99 -9.52
C ILE A 274 -2.59 -6.11 -9.46
N VAL A 275 -2.67 -5.17 -8.51
CA VAL A 275 -3.77 -4.19 -8.44
C VAL A 275 -3.82 -3.33 -9.70
N ALA A 276 -2.68 -2.87 -10.22
CA ALA A 276 -2.63 -2.11 -11.47
C ALA A 276 -3.22 -2.92 -12.63
N TYR A 277 -2.88 -4.20 -12.76
CA TYR A 277 -3.53 -5.07 -13.74
C TYR A 277 -5.05 -5.18 -13.51
N GLY A 278 -5.48 -5.31 -12.25
CA GLY A 278 -6.88 -5.30 -11.84
C GLY A 278 -7.63 -4.03 -12.27
N ILE A 279 -6.98 -2.85 -12.30
CA ILE A 279 -7.57 -1.60 -12.77
C ILE A 279 -7.95 -1.71 -14.25
N LEU A 280 -7.09 -2.29 -15.09
CA LEU A 280 -7.38 -2.48 -16.52
C LEU A 280 -8.62 -3.37 -16.70
N ALA A 281 -8.71 -4.46 -15.93
CA ALA A 281 -9.86 -5.34 -15.98
C ALA A 281 -11.13 -4.66 -15.43
N GLN A 282 -11.01 -3.82 -14.41
CA GLN A 282 -12.11 -2.99 -13.93
C GLN A 282 -12.61 -2.02 -15.01
N LEU A 283 -11.72 -1.38 -15.77
CA LEU A 283 -12.11 -0.48 -16.86
C LEU A 283 -12.90 -1.23 -17.95
N CYS A 284 -12.49 -2.47 -18.27
CA CYS A 284 -13.24 -3.35 -19.16
C CYS A 284 -14.63 -3.71 -18.58
N LEU A 285 -14.73 -4.02 -17.28
CA LEU A 285 -16.01 -4.26 -16.60
C LEU A 285 -16.93 -3.04 -16.62
N GLU A 286 -16.37 -1.84 -16.48
CA GLU A 286 -17.07 -0.56 -16.57
C GLU A 286 -17.43 -0.15 -18.01
N GLU A 287 -17.08 -0.98 -19.01
CA GLU A 287 -17.26 -0.71 -20.45
C GLU A 287 -16.67 0.64 -20.89
N LYS A 288 -15.51 1.01 -20.31
CA LYS A 288 -14.83 2.26 -20.66
C LYS A 288 -14.31 2.24 -22.10
N PRO A 289 -14.18 3.42 -22.75
CA PRO A 289 -13.62 3.50 -24.09
C PRO A 289 -12.23 2.85 -24.13
N ILE A 290 -11.95 2.06 -25.16
CA ILE A 290 -10.65 1.39 -25.36
C ILE A 290 -9.49 2.41 -25.27
N LYS A 291 -9.71 3.65 -25.72
CA LYS A 291 -8.71 4.73 -25.61
C LYS A 291 -8.27 4.99 -24.16
N GLU A 292 -9.19 5.01 -23.19
CA GLU A 292 -8.84 5.22 -21.77
C GLU A 292 -7.93 4.08 -21.26
N ILE A 293 -8.20 2.85 -21.69
CA ILE A 293 -7.41 1.67 -21.33
C ILE A 293 -6.03 1.73 -22.02
N THR A 294 -5.96 2.05 -23.31
CA THR A 294 -4.69 2.12 -24.04
C THR A 294 -3.80 3.27 -23.55
N ASP A 295 -4.39 4.43 -23.24
CA ASP A 295 -3.65 5.56 -22.65
C ASP A 295 -3.02 5.14 -21.30
N LEU A 296 -3.77 4.40 -20.47
CA LEU A 296 -3.28 3.89 -19.20
C LEU A 296 -2.20 2.81 -19.37
N ILE A 297 -2.32 1.92 -20.36
CA ILE A 297 -1.27 0.94 -20.70
C ILE A 297 0.00 1.66 -21.16
N SER A 298 -0.10 2.71 -21.98
CA SER A 298 1.06 3.51 -22.38
C SER A 298 1.76 4.14 -21.18
N PHE A 299 1.00 4.58 -20.17
CA PHE A 299 1.60 4.99 -18.89
C PHE A 299 2.26 3.82 -18.16
N TYR A 300 1.60 2.65 -18.06
CA TYR A 300 2.16 1.47 -17.39
C TYR A 300 3.50 1.04 -17.99
N GLN A 301 3.67 1.14 -19.31
CA GLN A 301 4.92 0.84 -20.00
C GLN A 301 6.08 1.77 -19.58
N LYS A 302 5.78 3.06 -19.35
CA LYS A 302 6.76 4.05 -18.86
C LYS A 302 7.18 3.72 -17.43
N VAL A 303 6.21 3.46 -16.56
CA VAL A 303 6.45 3.18 -15.13
C VAL A 303 6.69 1.71 -14.79
N LYS A 304 6.79 0.83 -15.79
CA LYS A 304 7.08 -0.61 -15.65
C LYS A 304 6.03 -1.42 -14.87
N LEU A 305 4.77 -1.00 -14.90
CA LEU A 305 3.63 -1.78 -14.38
C LEU A 305 3.20 -2.88 -15.38
N PRO A 306 2.67 -4.02 -14.91
CA PRO A 306 2.16 -5.07 -15.78
C PRO A 306 0.79 -4.71 -16.39
N TYR A 307 0.59 -5.11 -17.63
CA TYR A 307 -0.68 -4.98 -18.38
C TYR A 307 -1.06 -6.26 -19.12
N GLN A 308 -0.32 -7.36 -18.90
CA GLN A 308 -0.61 -8.70 -19.38
C GLN A 308 -0.32 -9.72 -18.27
N LEU A 309 -1.09 -10.81 -18.25
CA LEU A 309 -0.91 -11.91 -17.30
C LEU A 309 0.50 -12.51 -17.35
N LEU A 310 1.10 -12.59 -18.54
CA LEU A 310 2.46 -13.10 -18.73
C LEU A 310 3.52 -12.31 -17.94
N GLN A 311 3.33 -11.00 -17.77
CA GLN A 311 4.25 -10.14 -17.02
C GLN A 311 4.17 -10.40 -15.51
N MET A 312 3.15 -11.11 -15.04
CA MET A 312 2.95 -11.55 -13.67
C MET A 312 3.15 -13.08 -13.53
N GLY A 313 3.79 -13.72 -14.51
CA GLY A 313 4.16 -15.14 -14.48
C GLY A 313 3.12 -16.11 -15.04
N ILE A 314 1.88 -15.67 -15.30
CA ILE A 314 0.82 -16.55 -15.83
C ILE A 314 0.96 -16.62 -17.37
N GLN A 315 1.46 -17.76 -17.88
CA GLN A 315 1.60 -17.96 -19.33
C GLN A 315 0.26 -18.23 -20.03
N THR A 316 -0.53 -19.14 -19.46
CA THR A 316 -1.85 -19.56 -19.96
C THR A 316 -2.69 -20.06 -18.80
N LEU A 317 -4.00 -19.85 -18.87
CA LEU A 317 -4.96 -20.43 -17.92
C LEU A 317 -5.81 -21.49 -18.62
N SER A 318 -6.00 -22.64 -17.97
CA SER A 318 -6.98 -23.66 -18.40
C SER A 318 -8.42 -23.14 -18.25
N PRO A 319 -9.40 -23.77 -18.92
CA PRO A 319 -10.82 -23.42 -18.72
C PRO A 319 -11.26 -23.46 -17.25
N GLU A 320 -10.77 -24.43 -16.48
CA GLU A 320 -11.05 -24.56 -15.04
C GLU A 320 -10.40 -23.43 -14.24
N GLN A 321 -9.17 -23.04 -14.54
CA GLN A 321 -8.50 -21.92 -13.88
C GLN A 321 -9.19 -20.59 -14.18
N TRP A 322 -9.63 -20.36 -15.42
CA TRP A 322 -10.45 -19.19 -15.77
C TRP A 322 -11.75 -19.14 -14.96
N LYS A 323 -12.44 -20.28 -14.88
CA LYS A 323 -13.66 -20.40 -14.09
C LYS A 323 -13.39 -20.08 -12.61
N GLN A 324 -12.36 -20.66 -12.02
CA GLN A 324 -11.97 -20.43 -10.64
C GLN A 324 -11.63 -18.96 -10.36
N LEU A 325 -10.85 -18.31 -11.24
CA LEU A 325 -10.53 -16.88 -11.15
C LEU A 325 -11.79 -16.02 -11.11
N GLY A 326 -12.72 -16.27 -12.04
CA GLY A 326 -14.00 -15.55 -12.08
C GLY A 326 -14.85 -15.78 -10.83
N GLU A 327 -14.95 -17.03 -10.36
CA GLU A 327 -15.73 -17.42 -9.18
C GLU A 327 -15.17 -16.82 -7.89
N VAL A 328 -13.85 -16.90 -7.68
CA VAL A 328 -13.20 -16.32 -6.50
C VAL A 328 -13.35 -14.81 -6.50
N SER A 329 -13.04 -14.13 -7.61
CA SER A 329 -13.05 -12.65 -7.69
C SER A 329 -14.39 -12.05 -7.28
N VAL A 330 -15.52 -12.66 -7.65
CA VAL A 330 -16.86 -12.11 -7.29
C VAL A 330 -17.28 -12.40 -5.85
N THR A 331 -16.59 -13.30 -5.15
CA THR A 331 -16.84 -13.57 -3.72
C THR A 331 -16.09 -12.63 -2.78
N ILE A 332 -15.11 -11.90 -3.30
CA ILE A 332 -14.34 -10.91 -2.54
C ILE A 332 -15.24 -9.71 -2.21
N GLU A 333 -15.20 -9.26 -0.96
CA GLU A 333 -16.09 -8.19 -0.47
C GLU A 333 -15.98 -6.89 -1.29
N ASP A 334 -14.80 -6.60 -1.83
CA ASP A 334 -14.52 -5.43 -2.66
C ASP A 334 -15.39 -5.40 -3.92
N MET A 335 -15.67 -6.56 -4.54
CA MET A 335 -16.47 -6.63 -5.77
C MET A 335 -17.88 -6.07 -5.54
N ALA A 336 -18.42 -6.22 -4.32
CA ALA A 336 -19.73 -5.71 -3.96
C ALA A 336 -19.80 -4.17 -3.97
N ASN A 337 -18.66 -3.46 -4.00
CA ASN A 337 -18.62 -2.01 -4.09
C ASN A 337 -18.79 -1.49 -5.52
N MET A 338 -18.74 -2.35 -6.54
CA MET A 338 -19.05 -1.94 -7.92
C MET A 338 -20.49 -1.42 -8.04
N PRO A 339 -20.75 -0.39 -8.87
CA PRO A 339 -22.08 0.23 -9.01
C PRO A 339 -23.08 -0.63 -9.79
N PHE A 340 -22.70 -1.84 -10.17
CA PHE A 340 -23.52 -2.85 -10.84
C PHE A 340 -23.12 -4.25 -10.35
N VAL A 341 -23.99 -5.23 -10.57
CA VAL A 341 -23.72 -6.63 -10.21
C VAL A 341 -22.70 -7.20 -11.20
N VAL A 342 -21.62 -7.77 -10.66
CA VAL A 342 -20.57 -8.44 -11.46
C VAL A 342 -20.72 -9.95 -11.34
N THR A 343 -20.67 -10.65 -12.48
CA THR A 343 -20.73 -12.12 -12.54
C THR A 343 -19.35 -12.70 -12.90
N PRO A 344 -19.08 -13.99 -12.58
CA PRO A 344 -17.82 -14.64 -12.96
C PRO A 344 -17.49 -14.52 -14.45
N SER A 345 -18.51 -14.64 -15.32
CA SER A 345 -18.32 -14.53 -16.77
C SER A 345 -17.96 -13.11 -17.22
N MET A 346 -18.42 -12.08 -16.51
CA MET A 346 -18.00 -10.69 -16.77
C MET A 346 -16.54 -10.49 -16.41
N VAL A 347 -16.08 -11.02 -15.27
CA VAL A 347 -14.66 -10.96 -14.86
C VAL A 347 -13.77 -11.62 -15.91
N ILE A 348 -14.11 -12.85 -16.32
CA ILE A 348 -13.35 -13.59 -17.34
C ILE A 348 -13.27 -12.80 -18.65
N LYS A 349 -14.40 -12.29 -19.15
CA LYS A 349 -14.44 -11.48 -20.37
C LYS A 349 -13.61 -10.21 -20.26
N ALA A 350 -13.68 -9.52 -19.12
CA ALA A 350 -12.93 -8.29 -18.90
C ALA A 350 -11.43 -8.53 -18.92
N ILE A 351 -10.95 -9.60 -18.26
CA ILE A 351 -9.53 -9.98 -18.29
C ILE A 351 -9.10 -10.41 -19.70
N GLN A 352 -9.93 -11.18 -20.42
CA GLN A 352 -9.65 -11.53 -21.82
C GLN A 352 -9.54 -10.29 -22.72
N GLN A 353 -10.39 -9.28 -22.51
CA GLN A 353 -10.31 -8.00 -23.21
C GLN A 353 -9.01 -7.25 -22.89
N VAL A 354 -8.55 -7.25 -21.63
CA VAL A 354 -7.24 -6.68 -21.26
C VAL A 354 -6.12 -7.38 -22.04
N GLU A 355 -6.13 -8.71 -22.11
CA GLU A 355 -5.11 -9.47 -22.85
C GLU A 355 -5.16 -9.19 -24.36
N GLU A 356 -6.34 -9.00 -24.95
CA GLU A 356 -6.50 -8.60 -26.36
C GLU A 356 -5.97 -7.19 -26.62
N ILE A 357 -6.34 -6.22 -25.77
CA ILE A 357 -5.86 -4.83 -25.89
C ILE A 357 -4.35 -4.77 -25.69
N GLY A 358 -3.81 -5.47 -24.68
CA GLY A 358 -2.37 -5.52 -24.39
C GLY A 358 -1.54 -6.04 -25.57
N LYS A 359 -2.05 -7.01 -26.32
CA LYS A 359 -1.41 -7.50 -27.56
C LYS A 359 -1.37 -6.45 -28.66
N LEU A 360 -2.42 -5.63 -28.80
CA LEU A 360 -2.48 -4.58 -29.82
C LEU A 360 -1.46 -3.47 -29.55
N VAL A 361 -1.27 -3.09 -28.28
CA VAL A 361 -0.34 -2.02 -27.89
C VAL A 361 1.12 -2.50 -27.94
N ASN A 362 1.39 -3.80 -27.76
CA ASN A 362 2.75 -4.36 -27.86
C ASN A 362 3.38 -4.32 -29.26
N VAL A 363 2.57 -4.10 -30.31
CA VAL A 363 3.01 -4.13 -31.72
C VAL A 363 3.33 -2.71 -32.23
N GLN A 364 3.05 -1.67 -31.44
CA GLN A 364 3.39 -0.27 -31.72
C GLN A 364 4.63 0.15 -30.94
#